data_AF-A0A7K4ILY8-F1
#
_entry.id   AF-A0A7K4ILY8-F1
#
_cell.length_a   1.000
_cell.length_b   1.000
_cell.length_c   1.000
_cell.angle_alpha   90.00
_cell.angle_beta   90.00
_cell.angle_gamma   90.00
#
_symmetry.space_group_name_H-M   'P 1'
#
loop_
_entity.id
_entity.type
_entity.pdbx_description
1 polymer ?
#
loop_
_entity_poly.entity_id
_entity_poly.type
_entity_poly.pdbx_seq_one_letter_code
_entity_poly.pdbx_strand_id
1 'polypeptide(L)'
;MSFEVQELPDIIRVMVLLSLSDITALDKHTLKRRIDKHCANYVCVEMSDVDKALEEMSDEGLLIDEQTTVRLTEKGLSLGKEWRNLLLKREPILEIVAGLTDGSITGLVAILSAYLAQLDFKMTLFAVILSLTAVAMTNFSSFLLGGKTEDIADLLTLKTLMDHSLSDIPDKIERDKSLMLVKQLFALLHREVGRSNLYAALIAGTTTYLAGIVPIIAYLMLPEPLDLILSISIVGAIVGVFLVRYRAQRTKVHWKITLAETVAIIIIAVIASLIIGRM
;
A
#
# COMPACT_ATOMS: atom_id res chain seq x y z
N MET A 1 -14.43 -21.10 -0.81
CA MET A 1 -15.65 -20.89 -0.01
C MET A 1 -16.06 -19.45 -0.25
N SER A 2 -17.28 -19.20 -0.75
CA SER A 2 -17.81 -17.85 -0.82
C SER A 2 -18.34 -17.49 0.57
N PHE A 3 -17.64 -16.59 1.26
CA PHE A 3 -18.24 -15.86 2.38
C PHE A 3 -19.16 -14.83 1.75
N GLU A 4 -20.42 -15.20 1.55
CA GLU A 4 -21.46 -14.23 1.26
C GLU A 4 -21.84 -13.59 2.60
N VAL A 5 -21.60 -12.30 2.77
CA VAL A 5 -22.04 -11.58 3.97
C VAL A 5 -23.55 -11.42 3.85
N GLN A 6 -24.29 -12.38 4.42
CA GLN A 6 -25.75 -12.41 4.36
C GLN A 6 -26.35 -12.03 5.72
N GLU A 7 -25.66 -12.33 6.82
CA GLU A 7 -26.21 -12.18 8.18
C GLU A 7 -25.29 -11.41 9.14
N LEU A 8 -25.85 -10.99 10.27
CA LEU A 8 -25.15 -10.31 11.37
C LEU A 8 -23.90 -11.08 11.87
N PRO A 9 -23.92 -12.43 12.03
CA PRO A 9 -22.77 -13.20 12.47
C PRO A 9 -21.57 -13.05 11.52
N ASP A 10 -21.78 -12.99 10.20
CA ASP A 10 -20.68 -12.91 9.23
C ASP A 10 -19.84 -11.64 9.40
N ILE A 11 -20.48 -10.52 9.72
CA ILE A 11 -19.81 -9.25 9.99
C ILE A 11 -18.97 -9.36 11.28
N ILE A 12 -19.55 -10.00 12.32
CA ILE A 12 -18.85 -10.26 13.58
C ILE A 12 -17.64 -11.18 13.33
N ARG A 13 -17.77 -12.21 12.50
CA ARG A 13 -16.67 -13.14 12.14
C ARG A 13 -15.51 -12.40 11.49
N VAL A 14 -15.77 -11.49 10.55
CA VAL A 14 -14.74 -10.64 9.94
C VAL A 14 -14.08 -9.74 10.99
N MET A 15 -14.86 -9.12 11.88
CA MET A 15 -14.32 -8.30 12.96
C MET A 15 -13.44 -9.11 13.93
N VAL A 16 -13.83 -10.35 14.26
CA VAL A 16 -13.07 -11.27 15.11
C VAL A 16 -11.75 -11.66 14.44
N LEU A 17 -11.77 -12.02 13.15
CA LEU A 17 -10.56 -12.37 12.38
C LEU A 17 -9.57 -11.20 12.28
N LEU A 18 -10.07 -9.97 12.14
CA LEU A 18 -9.23 -8.77 12.11
C LEU A 18 -8.70 -8.38 13.50
N SER A 19 -9.45 -8.70 14.57
CA SER A 19 -9.12 -8.33 15.96
C SER A 19 -8.16 -9.31 16.64
N LEU A 20 -8.19 -10.59 16.24
CA LEU A 20 -7.29 -11.65 16.69
C LEU A 20 -6.09 -11.70 15.73
N SER A 21 -5.14 -10.78 15.90
CA SER A 21 -3.98 -10.67 15.00
C SER A 21 -2.91 -11.75 15.20
N ASP A 22 -2.95 -12.48 16.32
CA ASP A 22 -1.87 -13.35 16.80
C ASP A 22 -2.41 -14.66 17.43
N ILE A 23 -1.52 -15.65 17.58
CA ILE A 23 -1.81 -16.99 18.19
C ILE A 23 -2.13 -16.87 19.69
N THR A 24 -2.05 -15.67 20.28
CA THR A 24 -2.32 -15.46 21.70
C THR A 24 -3.80 -15.64 22.00
N ALA A 25 -4.11 -16.52 22.95
CA ALA A 25 -5.46 -16.69 23.48
C ALA A 25 -5.98 -15.36 24.03
N LEU A 26 -7.16 -14.94 23.58
CA LEU A 26 -7.82 -13.72 24.04
C LEU A 26 -9.09 -14.08 24.81
N ASP A 27 -9.29 -13.46 25.95
CA ASP A 27 -10.51 -13.60 26.74
C ASP A 27 -11.74 -13.09 25.97
N LYS A 28 -12.87 -13.82 26.05
CA LYS A 28 -14.12 -13.50 25.32
C LYS A 28 -14.67 -12.12 25.67
N HIS A 29 -14.62 -11.71 26.95
CA HIS A 29 -15.06 -10.38 27.36
C HIS A 29 -14.15 -9.28 26.81
N THR A 30 -12.85 -9.55 26.72
CA THR A 30 -11.87 -8.65 26.11
C THR A 30 -12.07 -8.54 24.60
N LEU A 31 -12.41 -9.65 23.91
CA LEU A 31 -12.78 -9.66 22.51
C LEU A 31 -14.04 -8.83 22.27
N LYS A 32 -15.11 -9.06 23.05
CA LYS A 32 -16.33 -8.25 23.01
C LYS A 32 -16.01 -6.77 23.22
N ARG A 33 -15.23 -6.44 24.25
CA ARG A 33 -14.84 -5.05 24.52
C ARG A 33 -14.05 -4.41 23.38
N ARG A 34 -13.22 -5.19 22.66
CA ARG A 34 -12.56 -4.70 21.44
C ARG A 34 -13.58 -4.44 20.34
N ILE A 35 -14.49 -5.38 20.08
CA ILE A 35 -15.57 -5.21 19.11
C ILE A 35 -16.44 -3.99 19.47
N ASP A 36 -16.89 -3.84 20.70
CA ASP A 36 -17.68 -2.70 21.18
C ASP A 36 -16.92 -1.37 21.05
N LYS A 37 -15.62 -1.37 21.35
CA LYS A 37 -14.74 -0.20 21.17
C LYS A 37 -14.57 0.14 19.70
N HIS A 38 -14.47 -0.86 18.84
CA HIS A 38 -14.46 -0.72 17.39
C HIS A 38 -15.82 -0.17 16.89
N CYS A 39 -16.92 -0.57 17.53
CA CYS A 39 -18.27 -0.06 17.31
C CYS A 39 -18.56 1.28 18.01
N ALA A 40 -17.56 1.89 18.63
CA ALA A 40 -17.64 3.16 19.36
C ALA A 40 -18.86 3.27 20.31
N ASN A 41 -19.29 2.15 20.92
CA ASN A 41 -20.48 2.04 21.78
C ASN A 41 -21.83 2.44 21.15
N TYR A 42 -21.93 2.61 19.82
CA TYR A 42 -23.20 2.96 19.17
C TYR A 42 -24.04 1.73 18.84
N VAL A 43 -23.41 0.57 18.63
CA VAL A 43 -24.10 -0.72 18.46
C VAL A 43 -23.78 -1.55 19.69
N CYS A 44 -24.81 -1.97 20.41
CA CYS A 44 -24.66 -2.96 21.47
C CYS A 44 -24.73 -4.34 20.80
N VAL A 45 -23.57 -4.93 20.49
CA VAL A 45 -23.53 -6.32 20.03
C VAL A 45 -23.79 -7.20 21.26
N GLU A 46 -24.84 -8.00 21.20
CA GLU A 46 -25.20 -8.87 22.31
C GLU A 46 -24.16 -9.99 22.42
N MET A 47 -23.90 -10.45 23.66
CA MET A 47 -22.91 -11.53 23.83
C MET A 47 -23.37 -12.81 23.13
N SER A 48 -24.67 -13.03 23.03
CA SER A 48 -25.28 -14.13 22.28
C SER A 48 -24.92 -14.11 20.79
N ASP A 49 -24.86 -12.94 20.17
CA ASP A 49 -24.51 -12.81 18.75
C ASP A 49 -23.02 -13.10 18.53
N VAL A 50 -22.17 -12.68 19.47
CA VAL A 50 -20.74 -12.99 19.48
C VAL A 50 -20.51 -14.47 19.73
N ASP A 51 -21.19 -15.07 20.70
CA ASP A 51 -21.07 -16.48 21.04
C ASP A 51 -21.52 -17.37 19.87
N LYS A 52 -22.63 -17.02 19.20
CA LYS A 52 -23.09 -17.71 17.99
C LYS A 52 -22.05 -17.64 16.86
N ALA A 53 -21.49 -16.46 16.61
CA ALA A 53 -20.44 -16.29 15.60
C ALA A 53 -19.16 -17.07 15.94
N LEU A 54 -18.79 -17.14 17.22
CA LEU A 54 -17.63 -17.91 17.70
C LEU A 54 -17.86 -19.41 17.56
N GLU A 55 -19.05 -19.90 17.90
CA GLU A 55 -19.45 -21.31 17.75
C GLU A 55 -19.38 -21.73 16.28
N GLU A 56 -19.96 -20.97 15.36
CA GLU A 56 -19.88 -21.22 13.92
C GLU A 56 -18.43 -21.22 13.40
N MET A 57 -17.58 -20.31 13.88
CA MET A 57 -16.15 -20.31 13.51
C MET A 57 -15.38 -21.49 14.12
N SER A 58 -15.79 -21.98 15.29
CA SER A 58 -15.23 -23.19 15.91
C SER A 58 -15.58 -24.42 15.09
N ASP A 59 -16.84 -24.54 14.67
CA ASP A 59 -17.34 -25.63 13.84
C ASP A 59 -16.64 -25.72 12.47
N GLU A 60 -16.29 -24.57 11.88
CA GLU A 60 -15.50 -24.50 10.65
C GLU A 60 -13.99 -24.74 10.83
N GLY A 61 -13.55 -24.91 12.07
CA GLY A 61 -12.15 -25.11 12.47
C GLY A 61 -11.29 -23.85 12.31
N LEU A 62 -11.88 -22.66 12.34
CA LEU A 62 -11.17 -21.37 12.25
C LEU A 62 -10.65 -20.91 13.61
N LEU A 63 -11.30 -21.33 14.70
CA LEU A 63 -10.87 -21.02 16.05
C LEU A 63 -11.00 -22.22 16.99
N ILE A 64 -10.31 -22.12 18.12
CA ILE A 64 -10.41 -23.03 19.25
C ILE A 64 -11.06 -22.21 20.37
N ASP A 65 -12.23 -22.67 20.80
CA ASP A 65 -12.95 -22.10 21.94
C ASP A 65 -12.64 -22.91 23.22
N GLU A 66 -11.89 -22.30 24.13
CA GLU A 66 -11.57 -22.85 25.45
C GLU A 66 -12.44 -22.20 26.53
N GLN A 67 -13.77 -22.16 26.30
CA GLN A 67 -14.86 -21.65 27.17
C GLN A 67 -14.78 -20.17 27.58
N THR A 68 -13.62 -19.72 28.04
CA THR A 68 -13.31 -18.35 28.49
C THR A 68 -12.35 -17.64 27.53
N THR A 69 -11.53 -18.40 26.81
CA THR A 69 -10.52 -17.86 25.89
C THR A 69 -10.70 -18.40 24.48
N VAL A 70 -10.46 -17.53 23.50
CA VAL A 70 -10.57 -17.84 22.07
C VAL A 70 -9.20 -17.69 21.43
N ARG A 71 -8.83 -18.64 20.57
CA ARG A 71 -7.59 -18.59 19.79
C ARG A 71 -7.85 -18.99 18.34
N LEU A 72 -7.24 -18.29 17.38
CA LEU A 72 -7.30 -18.70 15.98
C LEU A 72 -6.47 -19.97 15.73
N THR A 73 -7.00 -20.87 14.90
CA THR A 73 -6.22 -21.98 14.33
C THR A 73 -5.28 -21.45 13.24
N GLU A 74 -4.36 -22.27 12.73
CA GLU A 74 -3.54 -21.90 11.56
C GLU A 74 -4.39 -21.54 10.34
N LYS A 75 -5.51 -22.25 10.14
CA LYS A 75 -6.48 -21.98 9.08
C LYS A 75 -7.15 -20.62 9.27
N GLY A 76 -7.62 -20.32 10.49
CA GLY A 76 -8.18 -19.01 10.82
C GLY A 76 -7.18 -17.87 10.69
N LEU A 77 -5.91 -18.12 11.02
CA LEU A 77 -4.83 -17.13 10.92
C LEU A 77 -4.41 -16.86 9.47
N SER A 78 -4.43 -17.88 8.61
CA SER A 78 -4.25 -17.72 7.16
C SER A 78 -5.39 -16.89 6.57
N LEU A 79 -6.64 -17.23 6.91
CA LEU A 79 -7.82 -16.52 6.43
C LEU A 79 -7.84 -15.06 6.92
N GLY A 80 -7.51 -14.83 8.19
CA GLY A 80 -7.38 -13.48 8.76
C GLY A 80 -6.28 -12.67 8.08
N LYS A 81 -5.15 -13.30 7.71
CA LYS A 81 -4.10 -12.65 6.90
C LYS A 81 -4.59 -12.32 5.49
N GLU A 82 -5.32 -13.21 4.83
CA GLU A 82 -5.89 -12.95 3.51
C GLU A 82 -6.87 -11.78 3.55
N TRP A 83 -7.82 -11.77 4.49
CA TRP A 83 -8.73 -10.65 4.71
C TRP A 83 -7.98 -9.35 5.00
N ARG A 84 -6.98 -9.41 5.88
CA ARG A 84 -6.16 -8.23 6.19
C ARG A 84 -5.39 -7.75 4.96
N ASN A 85 -4.91 -8.65 4.10
CA ASN A 85 -4.18 -8.28 2.89
C ASN A 85 -5.11 -7.75 1.79
N LEU A 86 -6.31 -8.34 1.65
CA LEU A 86 -7.36 -7.86 0.75
C LEU A 86 -7.85 -6.47 1.15
N LEU A 87 -8.05 -6.26 2.46
CA LEU A 87 -8.62 -5.02 3.00
C LEU A 87 -7.59 -3.92 3.27
N LEU A 88 -6.33 -4.27 3.57
CA LEU A 88 -5.31 -3.30 4.00
C LEU A 88 -4.03 -3.27 3.14
N LYS A 89 -3.99 -3.97 1.97
CA LYS A 89 -2.88 -4.02 0.99
C LYS A 89 -1.52 -3.68 1.62
N ARG A 90 -0.94 -4.63 2.38
CA ARG A 90 0.17 -4.33 3.31
C ARG A 90 1.59 -4.48 2.75
N GLU A 91 1.76 -4.74 1.46
CA GLU A 91 3.09 -5.02 0.90
C GLU A 91 3.65 -3.81 0.12
N PRO A 92 4.65 -3.09 0.67
CA PRO A 92 5.17 -1.85 0.08
C PRO A 92 6.10 -2.08 -1.13
N ILE A 93 6.03 -3.25 -1.76
CA ILE A 93 7.00 -3.65 -2.79
C ILE A 93 6.86 -2.77 -4.02
N LEU A 94 5.63 -2.42 -4.40
CA LEU A 94 5.36 -1.59 -5.57
C LEU A 94 5.82 -0.14 -5.35
N GLU A 95 5.62 0.37 -4.14
CA GLU A 95 6.02 1.70 -3.67
C GLU A 95 7.54 1.85 -3.68
N ILE A 96 8.25 0.83 -3.21
CA ILE A 96 9.71 0.79 -3.25
C ILE A 96 10.20 0.80 -4.70
N VAL A 97 9.64 -0.07 -5.56
CA VAL A 97 10.07 -0.16 -6.96
C VAL A 97 9.77 1.12 -7.73
N ALA A 98 8.59 1.72 -7.51
CA ALA A 98 8.21 2.99 -8.12
C ALA A 98 9.17 4.10 -7.68
N GLY A 99 9.40 4.25 -6.37
CA GLY A 99 10.28 5.28 -5.86
C GLY A 99 11.73 5.11 -6.33
N LEU A 100 12.25 3.88 -6.29
CA LEU A 100 13.59 3.55 -6.77
C LEU A 100 13.78 3.91 -8.25
N THR A 101 12.75 3.64 -9.06
CA THR A 101 12.73 3.94 -10.49
C THR A 101 12.74 5.45 -10.75
N ASP A 102 11.75 6.16 -10.22
CA ASP A 102 11.56 7.58 -10.50
C ASP A 102 12.72 8.42 -9.97
N GLY A 103 13.22 8.07 -8.78
CA GLY A 103 14.40 8.69 -8.18
C GLY A 103 15.65 8.53 -9.04
N SER A 104 15.93 7.30 -9.48
CA SER A 104 17.14 6.98 -10.27
C SER A 104 17.11 7.63 -11.65
N ILE A 105 15.96 7.61 -12.34
CA ILE A 105 15.80 8.26 -13.64
C ILE A 105 15.97 9.78 -13.50
N THR A 106 15.33 10.38 -12.50
CA THR A 106 15.46 11.83 -12.23
C THR A 106 16.92 12.20 -11.92
N GLY A 107 17.60 11.40 -11.09
CA GLY A 107 19.01 11.61 -10.78
C GLY A 107 19.90 11.54 -12.02
N LEU A 108 19.67 10.57 -12.91
CA LEU A 108 20.40 10.46 -14.17
C LEU A 108 20.17 11.67 -15.08
N VAL A 109 18.92 12.09 -15.26
CA VAL A 109 18.58 13.25 -16.09
C VAL A 109 19.26 14.50 -15.53
N ALA A 110 19.27 14.68 -14.20
CA ALA A 110 19.92 15.82 -13.56
C ALA A 110 21.45 15.81 -13.77
N ILE A 111 22.11 14.65 -13.61
CA ILE A 111 23.55 14.49 -13.83
C ILE A 111 23.92 14.79 -15.28
N LEU A 112 23.21 14.17 -16.24
CA LEU A 112 23.46 14.39 -17.66
C LEU A 112 23.23 15.84 -18.06
N SER A 113 22.18 16.46 -17.55
CA SER A 113 21.89 17.88 -17.82
C SER A 113 22.99 18.79 -17.26
N ALA A 114 23.43 18.56 -16.02
CA ALA A 114 24.49 19.33 -15.40
C ALA A 114 25.84 19.18 -16.12
N TYR A 115 26.19 17.95 -16.52
CA TYR A 115 27.39 17.67 -17.29
C TYR A 115 27.37 18.34 -18.66
N LEU A 116 26.26 18.22 -19.40
CA LEU A 116 26.12 18.77 -20.75
C LEU A 116 26.04 20.31 -20.76
N ALA A 117 25.48 20.91 -19.72
CA ALA A 117 25.41 22.36 -19.54
C ALA A 117 26.64 22.95 -18.82
N GLN A 118 27.63 22.13 -18.44
CA GLN A 118 28.83 22.56 -17.71
C GLN A 118 28.51 23.39 -16.46
N LEU A 119 27.53 22.94 -15.67
CA LEU A 119 27.09 23.65 -14.48
C LEU A 119 28.12 23.57 -13.35
N ASP A 120 28.39 24.71 -12.71
CA ASP A 120 29.17 24.77 -11.48
C ASP A 120 28.56 23.90 -10.37
N PHE A 121 29.41 23.39 -9.49
CA PHE A 121 29.02 22.52 -8.36
C PHE A 121 27.81 23.04 -7.57
N LYS A 122 27.80 24.32 -7.22
CA LYS A 122 26.72 24.94 -6.42
C LYS A 122 25.39 24.96 -7.17
N MET A 123 25.42 25.23 -8.48
CA MET A 123 24.23 25.27 -9.33
C MET A 123 23.69 23.86 -9.57
N THR A 124 24.59 22.90 -9.81
CA THR A 124 24.24 21.48 -9.91
C THR A 124 23.57 20.98 -8.64
N LEU A 125 24.18 21.23 -7.47
CA LEU A 125 23.63 20.80 -6.19
C LEU A 125 22.24 21.42 -5.93
N PHE A 126 22.08 22.72 -6.22
CA PHE A 126 20.80 23.40 -6.06
C PHE A 126 19.71 22.82 -6.97
N ALA A 127 20.01 22.66 -8.27
CA ALA A 127 19.06 22.12 -9.26
C ALA A 127 18.65 20.69 -8.89
N VAL A 128 19.63 19.86 -8.52
CA VAL A 128 19.41 18.48 -8.07
C VAL A 128 18.48 18.41 -6.87
N ILE A 129 18.77 19.16 -5.81
CA ILE A 129 17.98 19.11 -4.57
C ILE A 129 16.56 19.54 -4.88
N LEU A 130 16.39 20.61 -5.66
CA LEU A 130 15.08 21.12 -6.03
C LEU A 130 14.28 20.08 -6.85
N SER A 131 14.89 19.51 -7.89
CA SER A 131 14.24 18.50 -8.74
C SER A 131 13.90 17.22 -7.99
N LEU A 132 14.82 16.68 -7.19
CA LEU A 132 14.56 15.47 -6.41
C LEU A 132 13.49 15.69 -5.34
N THR A 133 13.48 16.86 -4.70
CA THR A 133 12.43 17.18 -3.72
C THR A 133 11.08 17.30 -4.41
N ALA A 134 11.01 17.94 -5.57
CA ALA A 134 9.78 18.05 -6.35
C ALA A 134 9.24 16.68 -6.79
N VAL A 135 10.09 15.79 -7.30
CA VAL A 135 9.69 14.44 -7.72
C VAL A 135 9.30 13.58 -6.51
N ALA A 136 10.06 13.63 -5.40
CA ALA A 136 9.73 12.92 -4.17
C ALA A 136 8.39 13.38 -3.57
N MET A 137 8.11 14.69 -3.57
CA MET A 137 6.80 15.23 -3.16
C MET A 137 5.67 14.79 -4.09
N THR A 138 5.94 14.75 -5.39
CA THR A 138 4.95 14.29 -6.39
C THR A 138 4.61 12.82 -6.17
N ASN A 139 5.61 11.96 -5.96
CA ASN A 139 5.38 10.55 -5.65
C ASN A 139 4.68 10.35 -4.32
N PHE A 140 5.10 11.06 -3.26
CA PHE A 140 4.41 11.04 -1.98
C PHE A 140 2.92 11.41 -2.15
N SER A 141 2.64 12.49 -2.87
CA SER A 141 1.27 12.95 -3.14
C SER A 141 0.47 11.94 -3.96
N SER A 142 1.07 11.35 -5.00
CA SER A 142 0.42 10.36 -5.86
C SER A 142 0.02 9.10 -5.09
N PHE A 143 0.90 8.56 -4.23
CA PHE A 143 0.57 7.40 -3.42
C PHE A 143 -0.42 7.73 -2.28
N LEU A 144 -0.32 8.93 -1.69
CA LEU A 144 -1.25 9.36 -0.65
C LEU A 144 -2.67 9.61 -1.19
N LEU A 145 -2.77 10.40 -2.26
CA LEU A 145 -4.05 10.80 -2.86
C LEU A 145 -4.61 9.69 -3.74
N GLY A 146 -3.79 9.09 -4.60
CA GLY A 146 -4.18 7.99 -5.48
C GLY A 146 -4.68 6.79 -4.68
N GLY A 147 -3.91 6.36 -3.66
CA GLY A 147 -4.35 5.30 -2.75
C GLY A 147 -5.65 5.65 -2.06
N LYS A 148 -5.78 6.87 -1.51
CA LYS A 148 -7.05 7.31 -0.90
C LYS A 148 -8.22 7.28 -1.88
N THR A 149 -8.04 7.69 -3.13
CA THR A 149 -9.13 7.70 -4.11
C THR A 149 -9.54 6.29 -4.54
N GLU A 150 -8.58 5.39 -4.77
CA GLU A 150 -8.85 3.99 -5.13
C GLU A 150 -9.58 3.29 -3.98
N ASP A 151 -9.03 3.38 -2.76
CA ASP A 151 -9.61 2.67 -1.63
C ASP A 151 -10.96 3.25 -1.21
N ILE A 152 -11.19 4.56 -1.32
CA ILE A 152 -12.52 5.14 -1.06
C ILE A 152 -13.53 4.64 -2.10
N ALA A 153 -13.14 4.51 -3.36
CA ALA A 153 -14.02 3.97 -4.40
C ALA A 153 -14.37 2.51 -4.10
N ASP A 154 -13.38 1.67 -3.78
CA ASP A 154 -13.59 0.27 -3.42
C ASP A 154 -14.45 0.12 -2.16
N LEU A 155 -14.22 0.96 -1.13
CA LEU A 155 -15.04 0.97 0.09
C LEU A 155 -16.48 1.40 -0.21
N LEU A 156 -16.70 2.38 -1.09
CA LEU A 156 -18.04 2.78 -1.50
C LEU A 156 -18.76 1.67 -2.28
N THR A 157 -18.07 0.99 -3.19
CA THR A 157 -18.62 -0.14 -3.94
C THR A 157 -18.96 -1.30 -3.02
N LEU A 158 -18.05 -1.68 -2.12
CA LEU A 158 -18.30 -2.71 -1.11
C LEU A 158 -19.49 -2.34 -0.22
N LYS A 159 -19.57 -1.07 0.21
CA LYS A 159 -20.71 -0.59 1.00
C LYS A 159 -22.01 -0.74 0.23
N THR A 160 -22.06 -0.36 -1.04
CA THR A 160 -23.27 -0.51 -1.87
C THR A 160 -23.67 -1.97 -2.04
N LEU A 161 -22.71 -2.87 -2.24
CA LEU A 161 -22.97 -4.32 -2.33
C LEU A 161 -23.53 -4.87 -1.02
N MET A 162 -22.92 -4.50 0.12
CA MET A 162 -23.38 -4.94 1.43
C MET A 162 -24.73 -4.33 1.82
N ASP A 163 -24.97 -3.05 1.51
CA ASP A 163 -26.27 -2.40 1.72
C ASP A 163 -27.37 -3.12 0.91
N HIS A 164 -27.05 -3.58 -0.30
CA HIS A 164 -27.97 -4.37 -1.12
C HIS A 164 -28.21 -5.78 -0.55
N SER A 165 -27.15 -6.52 -0.23
CA SER A 165 -27.27 -7.88 0.34
C SER A 165 -28.01 -7.90 1.68
N LEU A 166 -27.76 -6.92 2.55
CA LEU A 166 -28.44 -6.83 3.85
C LEU A 166 -29.86 -6.30 3.74
N SER A 167 -30.23 -5.63 2.65
CA SER A 167 -31.60 -5.15 2.44
C SER A 167 -32.61 -6.28 2.26
N ASP A 168 -32.13 -7.47 1.90
CA ASP A 168 -32.94 -8.69 1.73
C ASP A 168 -33.27 -9.39 3.07
N ILE A 169 -32.72 -8.92 4.21
CA ILE A 169 -33.07 -9.45 5.54
C ILE A 169 -34.54 -9.09 5.87
N PRO A 170 -35.41 -10.08 6.15
CA PRO A 170 -36.84 -9.84 6.39
C PRO A 170 -37.12 -9.19 7.75
N ASP A 171 -36.28 -9.40 8.78
CA ASP A 171 -36.41 -8.74 10.08
C ASP A 171 -35.81 -7.33 10.05
N LYS A 172 -36.65 -6.33 10.30
CA LYS A 172 -36.27 -4.92 10.32
C LYS A 172 -35.27 -4.59 11.44
N ILE A 173 -35.38 -5.21 12.61
CA ILE A 173 -34.50 -4.92 13.76
C ILE A 173 -33.11 -5.46 13.49
N GLU A 174 -33.03 -6.71 13.00
CA GLU A 174 -31.77 -7.36 12.64
C GLU A 174 -31.09 -6.63 11.48
N ARG A 175 -31.85 -6.25 10.45
CA ARG A 175 -31.34 -5.47 9.32
C ARG A 175 -30.72 -4.13 9.74
N ASP A 176 -31.42 -3.37 10.57
CA ASP A 176 -30.93 -2.05 11.02
C ASP A 176 -29.65 -2.20 11.88
N LYS A 177 -29.55 -3.26 12.70
CA LYS A 177 -28.34 -3.62 13.45
C LYS A 177 -27.18 -3.96 12.50
N SER A 178 -27.40 -4.83 11.51
CA SER A 178 -26.39 -5.27 10.54
C SER A 178 -25.84 -4.10 9.72
N LEU A 179 -26.71 -3.26 9.15
CA LEU A 179 -26.29 -2.07 8.39
C LEU A 179 -25.43 -1.11 9.22
N MET A 180 -25.76 -0.96 10.51
CA MET A 180 -24.99 -0.09 11.39
C MET A 180 -23.60 -0.66 11.71
N LEU A 181 -23.47 -1.98 11.90
CA LEU A 181 -22.16 -2.65 12.06
C LEU A 181 -21.31 -2.54 10.81
N VAL A 182 -21.89 -2.76 9.63
CA VAL A 182 -21.20 -2.59 8.35
C VAL A 182 -20.64 -1.18 8.21
N LYS A 183 -21.45 -0.16 8.48
CA LYS A 183 -21.01 1.24 8.44
C LYS A 183 -19.83 1.52 9.37
N GLN A 184 -19.78 0.88 10.53
CA GLN A 184 -18.68 1.02 11.49
C GLN A 184 -17.43 0.27 11.05
N LEU A 185 -17.58 -0.95 10.51
CA LEU A 185 -16.48 -1.69 9.89
C LEU A 185 -15.82 -0.85 8.78
N PHE A 186 -16.61 -0.21 7.91
CA PHE A 186 -16.10 0.70 6.89
C PHE A 186 -15.40 1.93 7.47
N ALA A 187 -15.89 2.50 8.57
CA ALA A 187 -15.25 3.64 9.20
C ALA A 187 -13.86 3.28 9.80
N LEU A 188 -13.74 2.10 10.41
CA LEU A 188 -12.47 1.57 10.90
C LEU A 188 -11.52 1.27 9.75
N LEU A 189 -12.04 0.62 8.71
CA LEU A 189 -11.28 0.25 7.54
C LEU A 189 -10.74 1.50 6.85
N HIS A 190 -11.57 2.53 6.65
CA HIS A 190 -11.15 3.83 6.12
C HIS A 190 -10.01 4.48 6.93
N ARG A 191 -10.07 4.40 8.27
CA ARG A 191 -9.02 4.93 9.14
C ARG A 191 -7.71 4.16 9.01
N GLU A 192 -7.77 2.83 8.94
CA GLU A 192 -6.58 1.98 8.86
C GLU A 192 -5.95 2.02 7.46
N VAL A 193 -6.79 2.04 6.41
CA VAL A 193 -6.39 2.31 5.03
C VAL A 193 -5.69 3.67 4.92
N GLY A 194 -6.26 4.72 5.53
CA GLY A 194 -5.64 6.04 5.53
C GLY A 194 -4.23 6.06 6.16
N ARG A 195 -3.97 5.21 7.16
CA ARG A 195 -2.63 5.01 7.72
C ARG A 195 -1.74 4.22 6.77
N SER A 196 -2.25 3.16 6.16
CA SER A 196 -1.51 2.35 5.17
C SER A 196 -1.03 3.21 4.00
N ASN A 197 -1.91 4.06 3.46
CA ASN A 197 -1.59 4.96 2.35
C ASN A 197 -0.56 6.01 2.72
N LEU A 198 -0.56 6.47 3.97
CA LEU A 198 0.47 7.38 4.47
C LEU A 198 1.83 6.68 4.59
N TYR A 199 1.87 5.42 5.03
CA TYR A 199 3.10 4.61 5.01
C TYR A 199 3.59 4.36 3.59
N ALA A 200 2.70 3.99 2.66
CA ALA A 200 3.01 3.80 1.26
C ALA A 200 3.61 5.08 0.64
N ALA A 201 2.97 6.23 0.89
CA ALA A 201 3.45 7.53 0.44
C ALA A 201 4.82 7.89 1.02
N LEU A 202 5.04 7.66 2.32
CA LEU A 202 6.34 7.88 2.96
C LEU A 202 7.42 7.00 2.35
N ILE A 203 7.14 5.70 2.16
CA ILE A 203 8.09 4.76 1.57
C ILE A 203 8.43 5.21 0.15
N ALA A 204 7.43 5.46 -0.70
CA ALA A 204 7.65 5.89 -2.08
C ALA A 204 8.44 7.22 -2.14
N GLY A 205 8.05 8.23 -1.37
CA GLY A 205 8.73 9.53 -1.38
C GLY A 205 10.18 9.45 -0.87
N THR A 206 10.42 8.70 0.20
CA THR A 206 11.77 8.54 0.75
C THR A 206 12.67 7.70 -0.14
N THR A 207 12.17 6.61 -0.73
CA THR A 207 12.93 5.81 -1.69
C THR A 207 13.23 6.59 -2.96
N THR A 208 12.30 7.41 -3.48
CA THR A 208 12.56 8.34 -4.59
C THR A 208 13.73 9.26 -4.29
N TYR A 209 13.69 9.94 -3.14
CA TYR A 209 14.73 10.90 -2.79
C TYR A 209 16.10 10.22 -2.64
N LEU A 210 16.15 9.09 -1.93
CA LEU A 210 17.39 8.35 -1.70
C LEU A 210 17.96 7.74 -2.98
N ALA A 211 17.10 7.14 -3.82
CA ALA A 211 17.54 6.54 -5.08
C ALA A 211 18.11 7.59 -6.05
N GLY A 212 17.56 8.80 -6.04
CA GLY A 212 18.09 9.91 -6.84
C GLY A 212 19.37 10.52 -6.30
N ILE A 213 19.53 10.65 -4.98
CA ILE A 213 20.69 11.34 -4.41
C ILE A 213 21.97 10.50 -4.46
N VAL A 214 21.87 9.17 -4.36
CA VAL A 214 23.02 8.25 -4.39
C VAL A 214 23.90 8.42 -5.65
N PRO A 215 23.36 8.35 -6.89
CA PRO A 215 24.18 8.57 -8.08
C PRO A 215 24.72 10.00 -8.18
N ILE A 216 24.04 10.98 -7.58
CA ILE A 216 24.48 12.38 -7.64
C ILE A 216 25.62 12.64 -6.67
N ILE A 217 25.61 12.03 -5.49
CA ILE A 217 26.75 12.06 -4.57
C ILE A 217 27.97 11.47 -5.28
N ALA A 218 27.81 10.36 -6.00
CA ALA A 218 28.88 9.79 -6.80
C ALA A 218 29.39 10.78 -7.87
N TYR A 219 28.50 11.45 -8.59
CA TYR A 219 28.87 12.47 -9.58
C TYR A 219 29.62 13.67 -8.96
N LEU A 220 29.20 14.14 -7.78
CA LEU A 220 29.77 15.34 -7.17
C LEU A 220 31.08 15.10 -6.39
N MET A 221 31.34 13.87 -5.95
CA MET A 221 32.49 13.56 -5.08
C MET A 221 33.66 12.87 -5.78
N LEU A 222 33.44 12.28 -6.96
CA LEU A 222 34.49 11.58 -7.70
C LEU A 222 35.18 12.51 -8.71
N PRO A 223 36.46 12.25 -9.05
CA PRO A 223 37.14 12.98 -10.10
C PRO A 223 36.68 12.52 -11.49
N GLU A 224 36.67 13.44 -12.46
CA GLU A 224 36.45 13.11 -13.86
C GLU A 224 37.53 12.13 -14.37
N PRO A 225 37.17 11.09 -15.16
CA PRO A 225 35.84 10.74 -15.69
C PRO A 225 35.08 9.68 -14.87
N LEU A 226 35.58 9.32 -13.67
CA LEU A 226 35.02 8.23 -12.85
C LEU A 226 33.65 8.59 -12.27
N ASP A 227 33.42 9.86 -12.02
CA ASP A 227 32.15 10.46 -11.58
C ASP A 227 30.96 10.09 -12.48
N LEU A 228 31.06 10.34 -13.78
CA LEU A 228 30.02 10.10 -14.77
C LEU A 228 29.84 8.60 -15.01
N ILE A 229 30.94 7.85 -15.10
CA ILE A 229 30.88 6.41 -15.36
C ILE A 229 30.21 5.68 -14.19
N LEU A 230 30.60 5.98 -12.95
CA LEU A 230 30.04 5.31 -11.77
C LEU A 230 28.58 5.69 -11.54
N SER A 231 28.23 6.97 -11.69
CA SER A 231 26.86 7.43 -11.51
C SER A 231 25.89 6.81 -12.53
N ILE A 232 26.26 6.78 -13.82
CA ILE A 232 25.49 6.10 -14.87
C ILE A 232 25.41 4.59 -14.59
N SER A 233 26.49 3.97 -14.12
CA SER A 233 26.51 2.54 -13.79
C SER A 233 25.57 2.21 -12.62
N ILE A 234 25.52 3.05 -11.58
CA ILE A 234 24.58 2.91 -10.46
C ILE A 234 23.14 2.97 -10.98
N VAL A 235 22.80 3.99 -11.77
CA VAL A 235 21.44 4.13 -12.31
C VAL A 235 21.11 2.97 -13.23
N GLY A 236 22.03 2.58 -14.12
CA GLY A 236 21.86 1.45 -15.02
C GLY A 236 21.62 0.13 -14.29
N ALA A 237 22.34 -0.11 -13.18
CA ALA A 237 22.12 -1.27 -12.33
C ALA A 237 20.74 -1.22 -11.64
N ILE A 238 20.36 -0.08 -11.08
CA ILE A 238 19.07 0.09 -10.40
C ILE A 238 17.91 -0.09 -11.39
N VAL A 239 17.93 0.62 -12.51
CA VAL A 239 16.89 0.55 -13.55
C VAL A 239 16.86 -0.84 -14.20
N GLY A 240 18.02 -1.41 -14.52
CA GLY A 240 18.11 -2.72 -15.16
C GLY A 240 17.67 -3.88 -14.25
N VAL A 241 18.07 -3.86 -12.98
CA VAL A 241 17.73 -4.93 -12.03
C VAL A 241 16.30 -4.77 -11.51
N PHE A 242 15.91 -3.57 -11.08
CA PHE A 242 14.61 -3.38 -10.45
C PHE A 242 13.53 -3.11 -11.49
N LEU A 243 13.66 -2.09 -12.34
CA LEU A 243 12.59 -1.73 -13.27
C LEU A 243 12.34 -2.84 -14.30
N VAL A 244 13.38 -3.28 -15.00
CA VAL A 244 13.22 -4.22 -16.12
C VAL A 244 12.88 -5.62 -15.63
N ARG A 245 13.54 -6.12 -14.59
CA ARG A 245 13.27 -7.48 -14.09
C ARG A 245 11.95 -7.57 -13.32
N TYR A 246 11.66 -6.61 -12.45
CA TYR A 246 10.44 -6.63 -11.64
C TYR A 246 9.20 -6.32 -12.49
N ARG A 247 9.23 -5.30 -13.35
CA ARG A 247 8.10 -4.97 -14.24
C ARG A 247 7.83 -6.13 -15.19
N ALA A 248 8.85 -6.75 -15.79
CA ALA A 248 8.68 -7.93 -16.64
C ALA A 248 8.02 -9.12 -15.90
N GLN A 249 8.42 -9.38 -14.66
CA GLN A 249 7.82 -10.45 -13.85
C GLN A 249 6.36 -10.15 -13.48
N ARG A 250 6.03 -8.90 -13.15
CA ARG A 250 4.66 -8.51 -12.76
C ARG A 250 3.70 -8.38 -13.94
N THR A 251 4.13 -7.78 -15.06
CA THR A 251 3.27 -7.58 -16.24
C THR A 251 3.24 -8.77 -17.19
N LYS A 252 4.04 -9.81 -16.93
CA LYS A 252 4.24 -10.97 -17.82
C LYS A 252 4.71 -10.55 -19.24
N VAL A 253 5.30 -9.37 -19.38
CA VAL A 253 5.87 -8.87 -20.63
C VAL A 253 7.35 -9.21 -20.69
N HIS A 254 7.86 -9.50 -21.90
CA HIS A 254 9.27 -9.84 -22.08
C HIS A 254 10.19 -8.65 -21.75
N TRP A 255 11.22 -8.89 -20.91
CA TRP A 255 12.12 -7.86 -20.36
C TRP A 255 12.77 -6.93 -21.41
N LYS A 256 13.05 -7.45 -22.61
CA LYS A 256 13.63 -6.68 -23.72
C LYS A 256 12.73 -5.51 -24.16
N ILE A 257 11.41 -5.68 -24.13
CA ILE A 257 10.45 -4.63 -24.52
C ILE A 257 10.44 -3.54 -23.47
N THR A 258 10.36 -3.93 -22.19
CA THR A 258 10.40 -3.00 -21.06
C THR A 258 11.70 -2.20 -21.01
N LEU A 259 12.84 -2.82 -21.33
CA LEU A 259 14.13 -2.13 -21.45
C LEU A 259 14.08 -1.09 -22.57
N ALA A 260 13.57 -1.45 -23.75
CA ALA A 260 13.48 -0.54 -24.90
C ALA A 260 12.59 0.68 -24.60
N GLU A 261 11.43 0.48 -23.97
CA GLU A 261 10.55 1.58 -23.51
C GLU A 261 11.29 2.51 -22.55
N THR A 262 12.00 1.94 -21.57
CA THR A 262 12.72 2.71 -20.55
C THR A 262 13.83 3.55 -21.17
N VAL A 263 14.61 2.96 -22.08
CA VAL A 263 15.66 3.67 -22.83
C VAL A 263 15.08 4.79 -23.67
N ALA A 264 13.94 4.56 -24.34
CA ALA A 264 13.27 5.60 -25.12
C ALA A 264 12.85 6.80 -24.26
N ILE A 265 12.27 6.56 -23.08
CA ILE A 265 11.89 7.63 -22.12
C ILE A 265 13.12 8.43 -21.69
N ILE A 266 14.23 7.76 -21.35
CA ILE A 266 15.48 8.43 -20.94
C ILE A 266 16.02 9.29 -22.08
N ILE A 267 16.08 8.76 -23.32
CA ILE A 267 16.55 9.52 -24.49
C ILE A 267 15.71 10.78 -24.70
N ILE A 268 14.38 10.66 -24.66
CA ILE A 268 13.47 11.80 -24.83
C ILE A 268 13.71 12.85 -23.74
N ALA A 269 13.81 12.43 -22.47
CA ALA A 269 14.05 13.33 -21.34
C ALA A 269 15.39 14.06 -21.45
N VAL A 270 16.45 13.36 -21.88
CA VAL A 270 17.78 13.94 -22.09
C VAL A 270 17.76 14.95 -23.24
N ILE A 271 17.13 14.61 -24.37
CA ILE A 271 17.01 15.54 -25.52
C ILE A 271 16.23 16.79 -25.12
N ALA A 272 15.10 16.64 -24.41
CA ALA A 272 14.32 17.78 -23.94
C ALA A 272 15.13 18.68 -22.99
N SER A 273 15.86 18.08 -22.05
CA SER A 273 16.72 18.81 -21.11
C SER A 273 17.86 19.54 -21.82
N LEU A 274 18.45 18.92 -22.85
CA LEU A 274 19.47 19.53 -23.71
C LEU A 274 18.97 20.73 -24.51
N ILE A 275 17.76 20.63 -25.06
CA ILE A 275 17.14 21.74 -25.81
C ILE A 275 16.90 22.91 -24.86
N ILE A 276 16.36 22.66 -23.67
CA ILE A 276 16.10 23.70 -22.66
C ILE A 276 17.41 24.30 -22.14
N GLY A 277 18.44 23.48 -21.86
CA GLY A 277 19.71 23.96 -21.33
C GLY A 277 20.58 24.74 -22.32
N ARG A 278 20.27 24.70 -23.62
CA ARG A 278 20.93 25.50 -24.66
C ARG A 278 20.18 26.78 -25.05
N MET A 279 18.95 26.97 -24.57
CA MET A 279 18.20 28.23 -24.69
C MET A 279 18.60 29.19 -23.58
#